data_AF-A0A923AQ45-F1
#
_entry.id   AF-A0A923AQ45-F1
#
_cell.length_a   1.000
_cell.length_b   1.000
_cell.length_c   1.000
_cell.angle_alpha   90.00
_cell.angle_beta   90.00
_cell.angle_gamma   90.00
#
_symmetry.space_group_name_H-M   'P 1'
#
loop_
_entity.id
_entity.type
_entity.pdbx_description
1 polymer ?
#
loop_
_entity_poly.entity_id
_entity_poly.type
_entity_poly.pdbx_seq_one_letter_code
_entity_poly.pdbx_strand_id
1 'polypeptide(L)'
;MILDERVPYYDANGRQELGKRRREIVAAAQLPQMSYSDLAIVTRNLMMDRAIAGRAYLAVDSSGVGRAFCDILNTKSVLHTRVTMTAGENESETKERGQSFNNVGRNRLLSTLNSAIHTGDLTIGSFPARDMLREELESFEASVGTTGRVRIEGGTAFGHGDLVVSAALALWLSDHRTIGAHIGVSPLAGYW
;
A
#
# COMPACT_ATOMS: atom_id res chain seq x y z
N MET A 1 -0.42 -3.50 -5.95
CA MET A 1 0.61 -4.31 -5.27
C MET A 1 1.97 -3.68 -5.51
N ILE A 2 2.74 -3.49 -4.43
CA ILE A 2 4.13 -3.02 -4.49
C ILE A 2 5.04 -4.19 -4.15
N LEU A 3 5.99 -4.48 -5.03
CA LEU A 3 7.14 -5.32 -4.72
C LEU A 3 8.17 -4.44 -4.00
N ASP A 4 8.59 -4.85 -2.80
CA ASP A 4 9.56 -4.11 -1.98
C ASP A 4 10.68 -5.04 -1.55
N GLU A 5 11.80 -4.95 -2.27
CA GLU A 5 12.93 -5.84 -2.14
C GLU A 5 14.20 -5.11 -1.69
N ARG A 6 15.04 -5.84 -0.97
CA ARG A 6 16.38 -5.39 -0.59
C ARG A 6 17.30 -6.60 -0.61
N VAL A 7 17.95 -6.81 -1.74
CA VAL A 7 18.75 -8.02 -2.00
C VAL A 7 20.12 -7.89 -1.33
N PRO A 8 20.58 -8.92 -0.59
CA PRO A 8 21.94 -8.94 -0.04
C PRO A 8 22.97 -9.17 -1.15
N TYR A 9 24.13 -8.54 -1.02
CA TYR A 9 25.33 -8.83 -1.82
C TYR A 9 26.53 -9.04 -0.90
N TYR A 10 27.55 -9.73 -1.41
CA TYR A 10 28.81 -9.90 -0.71
C TYR A 10 29.81 -8.88 -1.24
N ASP A 11 30.46 -8.14 -0.36
CA ASP A 11 31.56 -7.25 -0.72
C ASP A 11 32.82 -8.05 -1.11
N ALA A 12 33.86 -7.36 -1.58
CA ALA A 12 35.14 -7.98 -1.94
C ALA A 12 35.85 -8.67 -0.75
N ASN A 13 35.42 -8.39 0.49
CA ASN A 13 35.96 -8.97 1.72
C ASN A 13 35.08 -10.11 2.26
N GLY A 14 34.04 -10.54 1.53
CA GLY A 14 33.11 -11.58 1.94
C GLY A 14 32.10 -11.16 3.02
N ARG A 15 31.97 -9.85 3.30
CA ARG A 15 30.94 -9.32 4.21
C ARG A 15 29.61 -9.24 3.48
N GLN A 16 28.55 -9.74 4.11
CA GLN A 16 27.20 -9.61 3.59
C GLN A 16 26.68 -8.20 3.89
N GLU A 17 26.36 -7.45 2.84
CA GLU A 17 25.73 -6.14 2.92
C GLU A 17 24.36 -6.18 2.24
N LEU A 18 23.46 -5.27 2.62
CA LEU A 18 22.17 -5.13 1.97
C LEU A 18 22.25 -4.06 0.89
N GLY A 19 21.85 -4.41 -0.34
CA GLY A 19 21.74 -3.50 -1.46
C GLY A 19 20.76 -2.35 -1.22
N LYS A 20 20.65 -1.46 -2.21
CA LYS A 20 19.65 -0.40 -2.22
C LYS A 20 18.25 -1.02 -2.18
N ARG A 21 17.37 -0.48 -1.34
CA ARG A 21 15.95 -0.86 -1.32
C ARG A 21 15.32 -0.46 -2.65
N ARG A 22 14.60 -1.39 -3.29
CA ARG A 22 13.88 -1.15 -4.55
C ARG A 22 12.40 -1.40 -4.32
N ARG A 23 11.57 -0.44 -4.74
CA ARG A 23 10.11 -0.55 -4.70
C ARG A 23 9.53 -0.34 -6.08
N GLU A 24 8.63 -1.24 -6.47
CA GLU A 24 8.00 -1.20 -7.77
C GLU A 24 6.52 -1.56 -7.68
N ILE A 25 5.65 -0.76 -8.31
CA ILE A 25 4.26 -1.16 -8.53
C ILE A 25 4.25 -2.23 -9.63
N VAL A 26 3.88 -3.46 -9.27
CA VAL A 26 3.94 -4.63 -10.17
C VAL A 26 2.56 -5.11 -10.61
N ALA A 27 1.50 -4.67 -9.93
CA ALA A 27 0.12 -4.99 -10.32
C ALA A 27 -0.85 -3.95 -9.76
N ALA A 28 -1.89 -3.65 -10.52
CA ALA A 28 -3.06 -2.90 -10.09
C ALA A 28 -4.30 -3.46 -10.82
N ALA A 29 -5.46 -3.38 -10.18
CA ALA A 29 -6.71 -3.84 -10.79
C ALA A 29 -7.88 -3.09 -10.16
N GLN A 30 -8.83 -2.68 -10.99
CA GLN A 30 -10.17 -2.30 -10.52
C GLN A 30 -11.01 -3.58 -10.43
N LEU A 31 -11.69 -3.75 -9.31
CA LEU A 31 -12.60 -4.87 -9.12
C LEU A 31 -14.02 -4.48 -9.52
N PRO A 32 -14.79 -5.36 -10.17
CA PRO A 32 -16.18 -5.08 -10.49
C PRO A 32 -16.99 -4.87 -9.21
N GLN A 33 -18.10 -4.14 -9.32
CA GLN A 33 -19.00 -3.91 -8.20
C GLN A 33 -19.53 -5.26 -7.67
N MET A 34 -19.33 -5.50 -6.37
CA MET A 34 -19.75 -6.71 -5.69
C MET A 34 -20.08 -6.43 -4.21
N SER A 35 -20.68 -7.40 -3.53
CA SER A 35 -20.94 -7.27 -2.09
C SER A 35 -19.63 -7.25 -1.29
N TYR A 36 -19.61 -6.60 -0.11
CA TYR A 36 -18.44 -6.63 0.77
C TYR A 36 -18.04 -8.05 1.19
N SER A 37 -19.02 -8.96 1.31
CA SER A 37 -18.78 -10.37 1.61
C SER A 37 -18.03 -11.07 0.49
N ASP A 38 -18.42 -10.83 -0.77
CA ASP A 38 -17.76 -11.39 -1.95
C ASP A 38 -16.37 -10.78 -2.14
N LEU A 39 -16.25 -9.46 -1.96
CA LEU A 39 -14.96 -8.77 -1.99
C LEU A 39 -14.00 -9.36 -0.96
N ALA A 40 -14.48 -9.65 0.25
CA ALA A 40 -13.64 -10.25 1.29
C ALA A 40 -13.19 -11.67 0.93
N ILE A 41 -14.00 -12.42 0.18
CA ILE A 41 -13.60 -13.74 -0.35
C ILE A 41 -12.52 -13.56 -1.43
N VAL A 42 -12.70 -12.62 -2.36
CA VAL A 42 -11.71 -12.30 -3.40
C VAL A 42 -10.38 -11.87 -2.77
N THR A 43 -10.41 -10.95 -1.80
CA THR A 43 -9.22 -10.50 -1.07
C THR A 43 -8.55 -11.65 -0.33
N ARG A 44 -9.31 -12.52 0.34
CA ARG A 44 -8.76 -13.71 1.01
C ARG A 44 -8.07 -14.64 0.01
N ASN A 45 -8.71 -14.93 -1.12
CA ASN A 45 -8.15 -15.81 -2.14
C ASN A 45 -6.86 -15.24 -2.73
N LEU A 46 -6.81 -13.93 -2.97
CA LEU A 46 -5.61 -13.24 -3.41
C LEU A 46 -4.49 -13.37 -2.36
N MET A 47 -4.77 -13.10 -1.09
CA MET A 47 -3.77 -13.23 -0.01
C MET A 47 -3.30 -14.68 0.22
N MET A 48 -4.05 -15.66 -0.28
CA MET A 48 -3.72 -17.09 -0.22
C MET A 48 -3.13 -17.62 -1.53
N ASP A 49 -2.97 -16.78 -2.55
CA ASP A 49 -2.29 -17.16 -3.79
C ASP A 49 -0.85 -17.58 -3.49
N ARG A 50 -0.42 -18.73 -4.03
CA ARG A 50 0.92 -19.29 -3.80
C ARG A 50 2.05 -18.33 -4.15
N ALA A 51 1.83 -17.40 -5.08
CA ALA A 51 2.83 -16.41 -5.47
C ALA A 51 3.16 -15.41 -4.35
N ILE A 52 2.20 -15.12 -3.46
CA ILE A 52 2.34 -14.06 -2.44
C ILE A 52 2.02 -14.49 -1.00
N ALA A 53 1.44 -15.68 -0.81
CA ALA A 53 1.07 -16.19 0.50
C ALA A 53 2.26 -16.20 1.47
N GLY A 54 2.07 -15.62 2.65
CA GLY A 54 3.10 -15.48 3.69
C GLY A 54 4.21 -14.47 3.37
N ARG A 55 4.14 -13.78 2.22
CA ARG A 55 5.16 -12.80 1.77
C ARG A 55 4.56 -11.42 1.45
N ALA A 56 3.24 -11.30 1.53
CA ALA A 56 2.52 -10.05 1.29
C ALA A 56 1.83 -9.54 2.54
N TYR A 57 1.69 -8.22 2.60
CA TYR A 57 0.94 -7.51 3.62
C TYR A 57 -0.19 -6.74 2.97
N LEU A 58 -1.32 -6.65 3.68
CA LEU A 58 -2.53 -6.01 3.19
C LEU A 58 -2.80 -4.74 3.99
N ALA A 59 -2.82 -3.59 3.32
CA ALA A 59 -3.40 -2.36 3.86
C ALA A 59 -4.82 -2.18 3.33
N VAL A 60 -5.74 -1.75 4.18
CA VAL A 60 -7.14 -1.50 3.81
C VAL A 60 -7.56 -0.12 4.29
N ASP A 61 -8.17 0.65 3.39
CA ASP A 61 -8.87 1.86 3.81
C ASP A 61 -10.08 1.49 4.67
N SER A 62 -10.06 1.97 5.90
CA SER A 62 -11.09 1.77 6.91
C SER A 62 -11.96 3.03 7.09
N SER A 63 -11.79 4.04 6.24
CA SER A 63 -12.66 5.22 6.21
C SER A 63 -14.08 4.84 5.77
N GLY A 64 -15.08 5.50 6.37
CA GLY A 64 -16.50 5.24 6.09
C GLY A 64 -16.90 3.76 6.22
N VAL A 65 -17.37 3.20 5.10
CA VAL A 65 -17.81 1.79 4.97
C VAL A 65 -16.67 0.78 5.08
N GLY A 66 -15.41 1.21 4.91
CA GLY A 66 -14.23 0.35 4.99
C GLY A 66 -14.05 -0.32 6.36
N ARG A 67 -14.57 0.29 7.44
CA ARG A 67 -14.54 -0.30 8.79
C ARG A 67 -15.31 -1.63 8.84
N ALA A 68 -16.53 -1.65 8.29
CA ALA A 68 -17.34 -2.87 8.24
C ALA A 68 -16.67 -3.95 7.37
N PHE A 69 -16.01 -3.54 6.28
CA PHE A 69 -15.24 -4.46 5.44
C PHE A 69 -14.06 -5.09 6.20
N CYS A 70 -13.31 -4.30 6.97
CA CYS A 70 -12.24 -4.82 7.82
C CYS A 70 -12.77 -5.80 8.88
N ASP A 71 -13.97 -5.58 9.41
CA ASP A 71 -14.60 -6.51 10.35
C ASP A 71 -14.98 -7.83 9.67
N ILE A 72 -15.46 -7.80 8.42
CA ILE A 72 -15.66 -9.01 7.62
C ILE A 72 -14.32 -9.74 7.39
N LEU A 73 -13.24 -9.03 7.09
CA LEU A 73 -11.90 -9.63 6.94
C LEU A 73 -11.43 -10.32 8.24
N ASN A 74 -11.71 -9.74 9.41
CA ASN A 74 -11.44 -10.37 10.70
C ASN A 74 -12.19 -11.70 10.85
N THR A 75 -13.48 -11.75 10.50
CA THR A 75 -14.26 -13.01 10.58
C THR A 75 -13.71 -14.11 9.67
N LYS A 76 -12.98 -13.73 8.61
CA LYS A 76 -12.33 -14.65 7.67
C LYS A 76 -10.84 -14.90 7.97
N SER A 77 -10.34 -14.40 9.10
CA SER A 77 -8.94 -14.52 9.54
C SER A 77 -7.92 -13.99 8.53
N VAL A 78 -8.27 -12.93 7.80
CA VAL A 78 -7.33 -12.27 6.88
C VAL A 78 -6.56 -11.20 7.66
N LEU A 79 -5.24 -11.37 7.76
CA LEU A 79 -4.36 -10.38 8.36
C LEU A 79 -4.31 -9.12 7.50
N HIS A 80 -4.61 -7.97 8.11
CA HIS A 80 -4.61 -6.69 7.43
C HIS A 80 -4.28 -5.54 8.39
N THR A 81 -3.69 -4.49 7.86
CA THR A 81 -3.46 -3.21 8.53
C THR A 81 -4.58 -2.25 8.15
N ARG A 82 -5.31 -1.78 9.16
CA ARG A 82 -6.37 -0.78 9.01
C ARG A 82 -5.74 0.61 8.92
N VAL A 83 -6.10 1.36 7.89
CA VAL A 83 -5.70 2.75 7.71
C VAL A 83 -6.97 3.58 7.57
N THR A 84 -7.20 4.54 8.45
CA THR A 84 -8.30 5.50 8.35
C THR A 84 -7.74 6.78 7.74
N MET A 85 -8.22 7.14 6.54
CA MET A 85 -7.82 8.40 5.93
C MET A 85 -8.47 9.58 6.65
N THR A 86 -7.65 10.54 7.09
CA THR A 86 -8.10 11.78 7.71
C THR A 86 -7.82 12.98 6.81
N ALA A 87 -8.43 14.13 7.12
CA ALA A 87 -8.06 15.40 6.50
C ALA A 87 -6.67 15.87 6.98
N GLY A 88 -6.00 16.68 6.16
CA GLY A 88 -4.70 17.28 6.49
C GLY A 88 -3.51 16.37 6.21
N GLU A 89 -2.39 16.65 6.88
CA GLU A 89 -1.09 16.01 6.65
C GLU A 89 -0.57 15.23 7.87
N ASN A 90 -1.34 15.18 8.94
CA ASN A 90 -0.91 14.52 10.18
C ASN A 90 -1.05 13.00 10.07
N GLU A 91 -0.25 12.33 10.89
CA GLU A 91 -0.26 10.89 11.07
C GLU A 91 -0.33 10.60 12.57
N SER A 92 -1.21 9.67 12.96
CA SER A 92 -1.33 9.25 14.36
C SER A 92 -1.76 7.80 14.46
N GLU A 93 -1.22 7.10 15.45
CA GLU A 93 -1.65 5.76 15.81
C GLU A 93 -2.47 5.84 17.10
N THR A 94 -3.63 5.21 17.10
CA THR A 94 -4.45 5.05 18.31
C THR A 94 -4.65 3.56 18.57
N LYS A 95 -4.63 3.14 19.84
CA LYS A 95 -4.86 1.75 20.22
C LYS A 95 -6.18 1.64 20.96
N GLU A 96 -7.11 0.85 20.45
CA GLU A 96 -8.38 0.56 21.10
C GLU A 96 -8.51 -0.95 21.28
N ARG A 97 -8.76 -1.42 22.52
CA ARG A 97 -8.92 -2.86 22.85
C ARG A 97 -7.78 -3.74 22.30
N GLY A 98 -6.55 -3.22 22.31
CA GLY A 98 -5.36 -3.92 21.80
C GLY A 98 -5.22 -3.95 20.28
N GLN A 99 -6.13 -3.31 19.53
CA GLN A 99 -6.04 -3.14 18.08
C GLN A 99 -5.46 -1.77 17.75
N SER A 100 -4.50 -1.72 16.81
CA SER A 100 -3.93 -0.47 16.30
C SER A 100 -4.78 0.09 15.17
N PHE A 101 -5.11 1.38 15.27
CA PHE A 101 -5.82 2.18 14.29
C PHE A 101 -4.90 3.29 13.80
N ASN A 102 -4.50 3.20 12.53
CA ASN A 102 -3.61 4.17 11.90
C ASN A 102 -4.45 5.24 11.23
N ASN A 103 -4.34 6.48 11.68
CA ASN A 103 -4.99 7.63 11.07
C ASN A 103 -3.95 8.39 10.26
N VAL A 104 -4.16 8.48 8.95
CA VAL A 104 -3.18 9.08 8.05
C VAL A 104 -3.87 10.11 7.17
N GLY A 105 -3.33 11.33 7.13
CA GLY A 105 -3.81 12.39 6.26
C GLY A 105 -3.77 12.00 4.78
N ARG A 106 -4.89 12.17 4.06
CA ARG A 106 -4.96 11.89 2.61
C ARG A 106 -3.88 12.64 1.83
N ASN A 107 -3.64 13.90 2.16
CA ASN A 107 -2.60 14.70 1.50
C ASN A 107 -1.21 14.11 1.72
N ARG A 108 -0.92 13.57 2.91
CA ARG A 108 0.36 12.95 3.23
C ARG A 108 0.59 11.65 2.46
N LEU A 109 -0.45 10.82 2.31
CA LEU A 109 -0.38 9.61 1.49
C LEU A 109 -0.05 9.95 0.03
N LEU A 110 -0.80 10.90 -0.55
CA LEU A 110 -0.63 11.28 -1.94
C LEU A 110 0.67 12.05 -2.20
N SER A 111 1.09 12.93 -1.28
CA SER A 111 2.36 13.65 -1.41
C SER A 111 3.55 12.70 -1.30
N THR A 112 3.51 11.74 -0.38
CA THR A 112 4.57 10.72 -0.23
C THR A 112 4.67 9.85 -1.47
N LEU A 113 3.53 9.45 -2.05
CA LEU A 113 3.51 8.72 -3.32
C LEU A 113 4.15 9.53 -4.44
N ASN A 114 3.75 10.79 -4.60
CA ASN A 114 4.28 11.66 -5.64
C ASN A 114 5.80 11.86 -5.49
N SER A 115 6.27 12.14 -4.27
CA SER A 115 7.70 12.27 -3.97
C SER A 115 8.48 10.99 -4.25
N ALA A 116 7.94 9.81 -3.89
CA ALA A 116 8.60 8.53 -4.13
C ALA A 116 8.73 8.22 -5.62
N ILE A 117 7.72 8.56 -6.43
CA ILE A 117 7.78 8.41 -7.89
C ILE A 117 8.80 9.36 -8.50
N HIS A 118 8.78 10.65 -8.12
CA HIS A 118 9.70 11.66 -8.66
C HIS A 118 11.18 11.40 -8.33
N THR A 119 11.46 10.87 -7.14
CA THR A 119 12.83 10.54 -6.70
C THR A 119 13.33 9.20 -7.24
N GLY A 120 12.45 8.39 -7.84
CA GLY A 120 12.77 7.03 -8.27
C GLY A 120 12.84 6.01 -7.12
N ASP A 121 12.40 6.40 -5.92
CA ASP A 121 12.28 5.51 -4.76
C ASP A 121 11.11 4.53 -4.87
N LEU A 122 10.15 4.83 -5.76
CA LEU A 122 9.09 3.96 -6.24
C LEU A 122 9.02 4.04 -7.77
N THR A 123 9.12 2.90 -8.45
CA THR A 123 8.94 2.82 -9.90
C THR A 123 7.60 2.20 -10.27
N ILE A 124 7.10 2.50 -11.47
CA ILE A 124 5.90 1.85 -12.02
C ILE A 124 6.37 0.80 -13.03
N GLY A 125 6.15 -0.48 -12.69
CA GLY A 125 6.49 -1.61 -13.53
C GLY A 125 5.57 -1.78 -14.73
N SER A 126 5.76 -2.87 -15.47
CA SER A 126 4.91 -3.23 -16.61
C SER A 126 3.83 -4.22 -16.18
N PHE A 127 2.56 -3.78 -16.24
CA PHE A 127 1.40 -4.61 -15.94
C PHE A 127 0.17 -4.12 -16.73
N PRO A 128 -0.86 -4.96 -16.95
CA PRO A 128 -1.97 -4.64 -17.85
C PRO A 128 -2.71 -3.32 -17.54
N ALA A 129 -2.92 -3.02 -16.25
CA ALA A 129 -3.61 -1.80 -15.81
C ALA A 129 -2.68 -0.58 -15.63
N ARG A 130 -1.46 -0.61 -16.20
CA ARG A 130 -0.47 0.45 -16.01
C ARG A 130 -0.96 1.80 -16.52
N ASP A 131 -1.51 1.84 -17.72
CA ASP A 131 -1.94 3.10 -18.34
C ASP A 131 -3.12 3.71 -17.59
N MET A 132 -4.05 2.88 -17.11
CA MET A 132 -5.14 3.31 -16.22
C MET A 132 -4.61 3.93 -14.92
N LEU A 133 -3.60 3.33 -14.27
CA LEU A 133 -2.97 3.93 -13.09
C LEU A 133 -2.32 5.28 -13.43
N ARG A 134 -1.70 5.41 -14.61
CA ARG A 134 -1.08 6.66 -15.04
C ARG A 134 -2.11 7.75 -15.30
N GLU A 135 -3.20 7.43 -15.98
CA GLU A 135 -4.32 8.36 -16.19
C GLU A 135 -4.91 8.82 -14.85
N GLU A 136 -5.11 7.90 -13.90
CA GLU A 136 -5.55 8.30 -12.56
C GLU A 136 -4.53 9.20 -11.87
N LEU A 137 -3.22 8.91 -11.93
CA LEU A 137 -2.17 9.76 -11.35
C LEU A 137 -2.16 11.17 -11.97
N GLU A 138 -2.29 11.27 -13.29
CA GLU A 138 -2.30 12.54 -14.03
C GLU A 138 -3.57 13.36 -13.73
N SER A 139 -4.65 12.73 -13.27
CA SER A 139 -5.88 13.42 -12.86
C SER A 139 -5.81 14.14 -11.50
N PHE A 140 -4.75 13.91 -10.71
CA PHE A 140 -4.59 14.56 -9.41
C PHE A 140 -3.98 15.95 -9.55
N GLU A 141 -4.66 16.94 -9.00
CA GLU A 141 -4.22 18.33 -8.92
C GLU A 141 -4.02 18.75 -7.46
N ALA A 142 -2.93 19.48 -7.22
CA ALA A 142 -2.67 20.11 -5.94
C ALA A 142 -3.14 21.57 -5.98
N SER A 143 -4.06 21.92 -5.10
CA SER A 143 -4.51 23.30 -4.89
C SER A 143 -4.08 23.80 -3.51
N VAL A 144 -3.85 25.11 -3.38
CA VAL A 144 -3.54 25.74 -2.09
C VAL A 144 -4.80 26.47 -1.62
N GLY A 145 -5.36 26.03 -0.50
CA GLY A 145 -6.53 26.67 0.09
C GLY A 145 -6.22 28.04 0.69
N THR A 146 -7.26 28.82 0.97
CA THR A 146 -7.16 30.17 1.56
C THR A 146 -6.44 30.20 2.92
N THR A 147 -6.41 29.08 3.64
CA THR A 147 -5.68 28.92 4.90
C THR A 147 -4.22 28.49 4.71
N GLY A 148 -3.69 28.52 3.48
CA GLY A 148 -2.33 28.08 3.13
C GLY A 148 -2.10 26.56 3.16
N ARG A 149 -3.16 25.76 3.35
CA ARG A 149 -3.06 24.30 3.36
C ARG A 149 -3.16 23.75 1.94
N VAL A 150 -2.24 22.87 1.57
CA VAL A 150 -2.31 22.12 0.31
C VAL A 150 -3.46 21.13 0.40
N ARG A 151 -4.23 21.01 -0.67
CA ARG A 151 -5.29 20.03 -0.85
C ARG A 151 -5.03 19.31 -2.16
N ILE A 152 -4.85 18.00 -2.08
CA ILE A 152 -4.64 17.17 -3.26
C ILE A 152 -5.97 16.49 -3.56
N GLU A 153 -6.56 16.84 -4.70
CA GLU A 153 -7.80 16.27 -5.18
C GLU A 153 -7.60 15.70 -6.57
N GLY A 154 -8.31 14.63 -6.86
CA GLY A 154 -8.19 13.93 -8.12
C GLY A 154 -9.16 12.78 -8.17
N GLY A 155 -9.31 12.26 -9.37
CA GLY A 155 -10.34 11.32 -9.74
C GLY A 155 -10.70 11.54 -11.19
N THR A 156 -10.94 10.45 -11.90
CA THR A 156 -11.41 10.51 -13.29
C THR A 156 -12.92 10.60 -13.31
N ALA A 157 -13.52 10.89 -14.48
CA ALA A 157 -14.97 10.85 -14.67
C ALA A 157 -15.59 9.49 -14.31
N PHE A 158 -14.77 8.44 -14.20
CA PHE A 158 -15.17 7.05 -13.97
C PHE A 158 -14.71 6.48 -12.61
N GLY A 159 -13.97 7.22 -11.77
CA GLY A 159 -13.47 6.69 -10.50
C GLY A 159 -12.83 7.71 -9.56
N HIS A 160 -12.84 7.42 -8.25
CA HIS A 160 -12.33 8.31 -7.19
C HIS A 160 -10.79 8.32 -7.05
N GLY A 161 -10.07 7.81 -8.06
CA GLY A 161 -8.61 7.62 -8.00
C GLY A 161 -8.21 6.44 -7.11
N ASP A 162 -9.02 5.37 -7.10
CA ASP A 162 -8.88 4.25 -6.18
C ASP A 162 -7.57 3.48 -6.39
N LEU A 163 -7.03 3.42 -7.62
CA LEU A 163 -5.74 2.76 -7.88
C LEU A 163 -4.60 3.57 -7.26
N VAL A 164 -4.66 4.91 -7.37
CA VAL A 164 -3.68 5.82 -6.77
C VAL A 164 -3.72 5.75 -5.26
N VAL A 165 -4.92 5.78 -4.66
CA VAL A 165 -5.09 5.64 -3.20
C VAL A 165 -4.59 4.27 -2.73
N SER A 166 -4.92 3.19 -3.45
CA SER A 166 -4.42 1.84 -3.15
C SER A 166 -2.89 1.75 -3.22
N ALA A 167 -2.26 2.39 -4.21
CA ALA A 167 -0.82 2.47 -4.32
C ALA A 167 -0.19 3.27 -3.16
N ALA A 168 -0.80 4.39 -2.78
CA ALA A 168 -0.34 5.21 -1.65
C ALA A 168 -0.42 4.45 -0.32
N LEU A 169 -1.49 3.70 -0.08
CA LEU A 169 -1.64 2.84 1.10
C LEU A 169 -0.60 1.72 1.13
N ALA A 170 -0.35 1.08 -0.02
CA ALA A 170 0.69 0.06 -0.12
C ALA A 170 2.08 0.62 0.15
N LEU A 171 2.38 1.84 -0.34
CA LEU A 171 3.65 2.52 -0.10
C LEU A 171 3.79 2.89 1.38
N TRP A 172 2.73 3.43 1.98
CA TRP A 172 2.71 3.77 3.40
C TRP A 172 2.98 2.55 4.27
N LEU A 173 2.34 1.41 4.00
CA LEU A 173 2.58 0.17 4.74
C LEU A 173 4.01 -0.36 4.53
N SER A 174 4.54 -0.23 3.31
CA SER A 174 5.93 -0.54 2.99
C SER A 174 6.90 0.29 3.85
N ASP A 175 6.65 1.58 4.06
CA ASP A 175 7.51 2.41 4.91
C ASP A 175 7.37 2.14 6.41
N HIS A 176 6.19 1.75 6.88
CA HIS A 176 5.91 1.50 8.29
C HIS A 176 6.14 0.05 8.70
N ARG A 177 7.23 -0.56 8.22
CA ARG A 177 7.54 -2.00 8.31
C ARG A 177 7.58 -2.60 9.72
N THR A 178 7.54 -1.78 10.78
CA THR A 178 7.34 -2.21 12.17
C THR A 178 5.90 -2.63 12.49
N ILE A 179 4.93 -2.26 11.64
CA ILE A 179 3.51 -2.63 11.77
C ILE A 179 3.27 -3.92 10.98
N GLY A 180 3.66 -5.05 11.58
CA GLY A 180 3.34 -6.39 11.08
C GLY A 180 4.14 -6.88 9.87
N ALA A 181 5.05 -6.07 9.31
CA ALA A 181 5.78 -6.40 8.08
C ALA A 181 7.22 -6.89 8.31
N HIS A 182 7.39 -7.88 9.19
CA HIS A 182 8.68 -8.55 9.37
C HIS A 182 8.96 -9.47 8.18
N ILE A 183 9.83 -9.03 7.25
CA ILE A 183 10.39 -9.95 6.25
C ILE A 183 11.24 -10.95 7.02
N GLY A 184 10.76 -12.19 7.10
CA GLY A 184 11.48 -13.26 7.78
C GLY A 184 12.91 -13.41 7.28
N VAL A 185 13.81 -13.70 8.20
CA VAL A 185 15.18 -14.14 7.87
C VAL A 185 15.08 -15.63 7.51
N SER A 186 15.21 -15.96 6.23
CA SER A 186 15.41 -17.36 5.83
C SER A 186 16.90 -17.64 5.74
N PRO A 187 17.43 -18.68 6.42
CA PRO A 187 18.75 -19.19 6.10
C PRO A 187 18.77 -19.59 4.62
N LEU A 188 19.84 -19.22 3.91
CA LEU A 188 20.12 -19.80 2.59
C LEU A 188 20.38 -21.30 2.80
N ALA A 189 19.43 -22.14 2.39
CA ALA A 189 19.67 -23.57 2.26
C ALA A 189 20.58 -23.78 1.05
N GLY A 190 21.89 -23.91 1.30
CA GLY A 190 22.83 -24.32 0.28
C GLY A 190 22.45 -25.71 -0.24
N TYR A 191 22.43 -25.87 -1.56
CA TYR A 191 22.51 -27.19 -2.18
C TYR A 191 23.97 -27.61 -2.11
N TRP A 192 24.24 -28.68 -1.37
CA TRP A 192 25.49 -29.43 -1.40
C TRP A 192 25.34 -30.61 -2.38
#